data_AF-A0AAW6PGK6-F1
#
_entry.id   AF-A0AAW6PGK6-F1
#
_cell.length_a   1.000
_cell.length_b   1.000
_cell.length_c   1.000
_cell.angle_alpha   90.00
_cell.angle_beta   90.00
_cell.angle_gamma   90.00
#
_symmetry.space_group_name_H-M   'P 1'
#
loop_
_entity.id
_entity.type
_entity.pdbx_description
1 polymer ?
#
loop_
_entity_poly.entity_id
_entity_poly.type
_entity_poly.pdbx_seq_one_letter_code
_entity_poly.pdbx_strand_id
1 'polypeptide(L)'
;MNKDVRIAMVLMGVLILAGCASAPKHYDVTRSRTYDASYDQVWSRLIALLAKSNTPLKEIAKDSGVIYVEALRFDERQADCGSPGILKPIARFASVNILVQPVGNQQVVTVNSRFVETRYNSLDYSSSQVECNSKGQFEAAILNAIGPAARPSTASTVSPQRQSAVAAARSVEEQIDELNRQQLPYEEYQRRYKEIMGQ
;
A
#
# COMPACT_ATOMS: atom_id res chain seq x y z
N MET A 1 -30.41 53.77 8.76
CA MET A 1 -29.43 52.68 9.00
C MET A 1 -28.10 53.11 8.39
N ASN A 2 -27.13 53.45 9.24
CA ASN A 2 -25.89 54.14 8.86
C ASN A 2 -25.00 53.25 7.98
N LYS A 3 -24.27 53.86 7.03
CA LYS A 3 -23.33 53.14 6.16
C LYS A 3 -22.30 52.35 6.96
N ASP A 4 -21.91 52.84 8.14
CA ASP A 4 -20.97 52.19 9.06
C ASP A 4 -21.53 50.89 9.65
N VAL A 5 -22.84 50.82 9.92
CA VAL A 5 -23.51 49.60 10.40
C VAL A 5 -23.61 48.55 9.29
N ARG A 6 -23.77 48.99 8.03
CA ARG A 6 -23.78 48.09 6.87
C ARG A 6 -22.40 47.50 6.60
N ILE A 7 -21.34 48.31 6.70
CA ILE A 7 -19.96 47.86 6.52
C ILE A 7 -19.55 46.91 7.65
N ALA A 8 -19.93 47.20 8.91
CA ALA A 8 -19.66 46.31 10.04
C ALA A 8 -20.38 44.96 9.93
N MET A 9 -21.64 44.91 9.45
CA MET A 9 -22.34 43.64 9.20
C MET A 9 -21.70 42.80 8.09
N VAL A 10 -21.22 43.43 7.02
CA VAL A 10 -20.57 42.71 5.91
C VAL A 10 -19.22 42.14 6.36
N LEU A 11 -18.42 42.91 7.12
CA LEU A 11 -17.13 42.42 7.65
C LEU A 11 -17.30 41.30 8.69
N MET A 12 -18.35 41.35 9.51
CA MET A 12 -18.64 40.29 10.49
C MET A 12 -19.22 39.03 9.85
N GLY A 13 -19.88 39.15 8.69
CA GLY A 13 -20.39 38.00 7.92
C GLY A 13 -19.31 37.17 7.21
N VAL A 14 -18.18 37.77 6.82
CA VAL A 14 -17.10 37.08 6.09
C VAL A 14 -16.24 36.19 7.00
N LEU A 15 -16.15 36.49 8.31
CA LEU A 15 -15.35 35.71 9.28
C LEU A 15 -16.01 34.42 9.76
N ILE A 16 -17.30 34.20 9.52
CA ILE A 16 -18.07 33.04 10.04
C ILE A 16 -18.06 31.84 9.07
N LEU A 17 -17.50 31.99 7.86
CA LEU A 17 -17.46 30.92 6.84
C LEU A 17 -16.25 29.96 6.99
N ALA A 18 -15.48 30.06 8.07
CA ALA A 18 -14.33 29.18 8.34
C ALA A 18 -14.75 27.80 8.88
N GLY A 19 -15.72 27.14 8.23
CA GLY A 19 -15.95 25.70 8.36
C GLY A 19 -14.92 24.95 7.52
N CYS A 20 -13.63 25.14 7.76
CA CYS A 20 -12.57 24.56 6.93
C CYS A 20 -12.51 23.04 7.14
N ALA A 21 -13.14 22.30 6.23
CA ALA A 21 -12.75 20.92 5.97
C ALA A 21 -11.26 20.91 5.62
N SER A 22 -10.51 19.95 6.16
CA SER A 22 -9.09 19.79 5.85
C SER A 22 -8.84 18.44 5.20
N ALA A 23 -7.85 18.39 4.31
CA ALA A 23 -7.42 17.15 3.70
C ALA A 23 -6.65 16.27 4.71
N PRO A 24 -6.69 14.94 4.56
CA PRO A 24 -5.81 14.01 5.26
C PRO A 24 -4.33 14.41 5.16
N LYS A 25 -3.59 14.32 6.26
CA LYS A 25 -2.13 14.50 6.22
C LYS A 25 -1.46 13.28 5.60
N HIS A 26 -0.28 13.47 5.02
CA HIS A 26 0.57 12.37 4.58
C HIS A 26 1.44 11.87 5.73
N TYR A 27 1.63 10.56 5.79
CA TYR A 27 2.48 9.88 6.76
C TYR A 27 3.43 8.97 6.00
N ASP A 28 4.68 8.89 6.47
CA ASP A 28 5.62 7.88 6.01
C ASP A 28 5.26 6.55 6.69
N VAL A 29 4.87 5.56 5.88
CA VAL A 29 4.37 4.28 6.36
C VAL A 29 5.21 3.15 5.76
N THR A 30 5.86 2.39 6.63
CA THR A 30 6.51 1.14 6.23
C THR A 30 5.45 0.10 5.88
N ARG A 31 5.31 -0.17 4.58
CA ARG A 31 4.36 -1.16 4.05
C ARG A 31 4.98 -2.49 3.71
N SER A 32 6.31 -2.58 3.66
CA SER A 32 7.01 -3.78 3.27
C SER A 32 8.12 -4.13 4.25
N ARG A 33 8.33 -5.41 4.47
CA ARG A 33 9.44 -5.93 5.28
C ARG A 33 9.90 -7.27 4.74
N THR A 34 11.22 -7.46 4.73
CA THR A 34 11.86 -8.72 4.40
C THR A 34 12.09 -9.54 5.66
N TYR A 35 11.92 -10.86 5.57
CA TYR A 35 12.07 -11.80 6.67
C TYR A 35 13.00 -12.95 6.28
N ASP A 36 13.84 -13.33 7.25
CA ASP A 36 14.69 -14.52 7.17
C ASP A 36 13.93 -15.73 7.76
N ALA A 37 12.90 -16.16 7.04
CA ALA A 37 12.01 -17.26 7.42
C ALA A 37 11.47 -17.94 6.15
N SER A 38 11.03 -19.19 6.25
CA SER A 38 10.40 -19.84 5.11
C SER A 38 9.02 -19.25 4.81
N TYR A 39 8.56 -19.42 3.57
CA TYR A 39 7.21 -19.03 3.16
C TYR A 39 6.13 -19.58 4.12
N ASP A 40 6.17 -20.87 4.44
CA ASP A 40 5.19 -21.51 5.34
C ASP A 40 5.22 -20.93 6.76
N GLN A 41 6.40 -20.55 7.26
CA GLN A 41 6.52 -19.91 8.58
C GLN A 41 5.90 -18.50 8.58
N VAL A 42 6.16 -17.71 7.54
CA VAL A 42 5.57 -16.37 7.41
C VAL A 42 4.04 -16.48 7.24
N TRP A 43 3.60 -17.38 6.37
CA TRP A 43 2.19 -17.62 6.09
C TRP A 43 1.43 -18.06 7.34
N SER A 44 1.91 -19.07 8.05
CA SER A 44 1.25 -19.56 9.27
C SER A 44 1.13 -18.49 10.36
N ARG A 45 2.15 -17.63 10.53
CA ARG A 45 2.10 -16.50 11.48
C ARG A 45 1.07 -15.45 11.07
N LEU A 46 0.96 -15.14 9.78
CA LEU A 46 -0.06 -14.23 9.26
C LEU A 46 -1.47 -14.78 9.52
N ILE A 47 -1.72 -16.05 9.20
CA ILE A 47 -3.05 -16.65 9.43
C ILE A 47 -3.38 -16.71 10.92
N ALA A 48 -2.42 -17.08 11.76
CA ALA A 48 -2.62 -17.10 13.21
C ALA A 48 -2.94 -15.71 13.78
N LEU A 49 -2.28 -14.67 13.28
CA LEU A 49 -2.58 -13.28 13.68
C LEU A 49 -4.02 -12.91 13.30
N LEU A 50 -4.39 -13.09 12.04
CA LEU A 50 -5.71 -12.68 11.51
C LEU A 50 -6.85 -13.46 12.18
N ALA A 51 -6.64 -14.76 12.43
CA ALA A 51 -7.58 -15.57 13.18
C ALA A 51 -7.73 -15.09 14.63
N LYS A 52 -6.61 -14.77 15.31
CA LYS A 52 -6.62 -14.29 16.70
C LYS A 52 -7.32 -12.93 16.84
N SER A 53 -7.22 -12.06 15.84
CA SER A 53 -7.89 -10.75 15.83
C SER A 53 -9.34 -10.80 15.34
N ASN A 54 -9.89 -12.01 15.08
CA ASN A 54 -11.23 -12.20 14.50
C ASN A 54 -11.44 -11.33 13.25
N THR A 55 -10.42 -11.30 12.39
CA THR A 55 -10.39 -10.45 11.21
C THR A 55 -11.24 -11.03 10.09
N PRO A 56 -12.19 -10.27 9.50
CA PRO A 56 -13.01 -10.72 8.39
C PRO A 56 -12.19 -10.94 7.12
N LEU A 57 -11.81 -12.20 6.89
CA LEU A 57 -11.12 -12.63 5.68
C LEU A 57 -12.10 -12.68 4.52
N LYS A 58 -11.77 -12.01 3.41
CA LYS A 58 -12.56 -12.06 2.18
C LYS A 58 -11.97 -13.07 1.20
N GLU A 59 -10.65 -13.08 1.06
CA GLU A 59 -9.96 -13.99 0.14
C GLU A 59 -8.60 -14.39 0.69
N ILE A 60 -8.21 -15.64 0.43
CA ILE A 60 -6.93 -16.21 0.80
C ILE A 60 -6.48 -17.18 -0.29
N ALA A 61 -5.32 -16.90 -0.89
CA ALA A 61 -4.75 -17.70 -1.96
C ALA A 61 -3.29 -18.02 -1.63
N LYS A 62 -3.07 -19.18 -1.00
CA LYS A 62 -1.74 -19.61 -0.50
C LYS A 62 -0.75 -19.85 -1.63
N ASP A 63 -1.20 -20.27 -2.79
CA ASP A 63 -0.39 -20.47 -3.98
C ASP A 63 0.18 -19.16 -4.54
N SER A 64 -0.60 -18.08 -4.51
CA SER A 64 -0.19 -16.74 -4.99
C SER A 64 0.38 -15.82 -3.90
N GLY A 65 0.28 -16.20 -2.63
CA GLY A 65 0.76 -15.39 -1.51
C GLY A 65 -0.15 -14.21 -1.15
N VAL A 66 -1.41 -14.22 -1.60
CA VAL A 66 -2.35 -13.11 -1.42
C VAL A 66 -3.33 -13.39 -0.27
N ILE A 67 -3.54 -12.39 0.57
CA ILE A 67 -4.60 -12.35 1.57
C ILE A 67 -5.33 -11.01 1.44
N TYR A 68 -6.64 -11.06 1.18
CA TYR A 68 -7.50 -9.89 1.14
C TYR A 68 -8.46 -9.87 2.34
N VAL A 69 -8.46 -8.73 3.02
CA VAL A 69 -9.28 -8.44 4.19
C VAL A 69 -10.14 -7.22 3.89
N GLU A 70 -11.41 -7.26 4.29
CA GLU A 70 -12.36 -6.18 4.04
C GLU A 70 -13.19 -5.86 5.27
N ALA A 71 -13.78 -4.65 5.30
CA ALA A 71 -14.72 -4.22 6.34
C ALA A 71 -14.12 -4.17 7.76
N LEU A 72 -12.83 -3.89 7.89
CA LEU A 72 -12.21 -3.60 9.18
C LEU A 72 -12.65 -2.24 9.68
N ARG A 73 -13.27 -2.19 10.87
CA ARG A 73 -13.52 -0.90 11.52
C ARG A 73 -12.19 -0.32 12.01
N PHE A 74 -12.04 0.99 11.88
CA PHE A 74 -10.85 1.69 12.35
C PHE A 74 -11.18 2.95 13.13
N ASP A 75 -10.21 3.39 13.95
CA ASP A 75 -10.28 4.65 14.69
C ASP A 75 -9.21 5.66 14.23
N GLU A 76 -9.24 6.86 14.80
CA GLU A 76 -8.39 7.99 14.41
C GLU A 76 -6.91 7.76 14.68
N ARG A 77 -6.54 6.73 15.46
CA ARG A 77 -5.14 6.35 15.68
C ARG A 77 -4.57 5.60 14.47
N GLN A 78 -5.44 4.92 13.71
CA GLN A 78 -5.03 4.08 12.58
C GLN A 78 -4.96 4.84 11.26
N ALA A 79 -5.85 5.81 11.05
CA ALA A 79 -5.87 6.63 9.84
C ALA A 79 -6.29 8.08 10.09
N ASP A 80 -5.82 8.97 9.24
CA ASP A 80 -6.16 10.39 9.19
C ASP A 80 -7.12 10.66 8.03
N CYS A 81 -8.33 11.11 8.34
CA CYS A 81 -9.34 11.46 7.35
C CYS A 81 -9.44 12.98 7.12
N GLY A 82 -8.56 13.78 7.75
CA GLY A 82 -8.71 15.22 7.84
C GLY A 82 -9.90 15.64 8.71
N SER A 83 -10.20 16.94 8.72
CA SER A 83 -11.34 17.49 9.46
C SER A 83 -12.61 17.36 8.63
N PRO A 84 -13.72 16.85 9.21
CA PRO A 84 -14.98 16.73 8.50
C PRO A 84 -15.73 18.06 8.32
N GLY A 85 -15.26 19.15 8.94
CA GLY A 85 -15.93 20.45 8.89
C GLY A 85 -17.34 20.35 9.47
N ILE A 86 -18.35 20.70 8.67
CA ILE A 86 -19.77 20.59 9.04
C ILE A 86 -20.35 19.19 8.83
N LEU A 87 -19.64 18.30 8.14
CA LEU A 87 -20.09 16.94 7.87
C LEU A 87 -19.92 16.05 9.10
N LYS A 88 -20.75 15.03 9.24
CA LYS A 88 -20.68 14.08 10.37
C LYS A 88 -20.14 12.74 9.93
N PRO A 89 -19.00 12.24 10.46
CA PRO A 89 -18.57 10.87 10.22
C PRO A 89 -19.61 9.89 10.76
N ILE A 90 -20.09 8.97 9.91
CA ILE A 90 -21.11 7.97 10.28
C ILE A 90 -20.61 6.53 10.15
N ALA A 91 -19.56 6.29 9.36
CA ALA A 91 -18.94 4.98 9.22
C ALA A 91 -17.46 5.10 8.85
N ARG A 92 -16.66 4.11 9.26
CA ARG A 92 -15.22 4.03 8.98
C ARG A 92 -14.85 2.57 8.74
N PHE A 93 -14.35 2.28 7.55
CA PHE A 93 -13.94 0.93 7.15
C PHE A 93 -12.60 0.92 6.40
N ALA A 94 -11.84 -0.13 6.59
CA ALA A 94 -10.61 -0.39 5.89
C ALA A 94 -10.65 -1.71 5.12
N SER A 95 -9.99 -1.73 3.98
CA SER A 95 -9.61 -2.95 3.27
C SER A 95 -8.09 -3.06 3.19
N VAL A 96 -7.60 -4.30 3.18
CA VAL A 96 -6.18 -4.60 3.27
C VAL A 96 -5.85 -5.72 2.31
N ASN A 97 -4.78 -5.53 1.53
CA ASN A 97 -4.16 -6.54 0.71
C ASN A 97 -2.77 -6.85 1.28
N ILE A 98 -2.55 -8.11 1.65
CA ILE A 98 -1.27 -8.62 2.11
C ILE A 98 -0.72 -9.54 1.02
N LEU A 99 0.51 -9.29 0.61
CA LEU A 99 1.22 -10.07 -0.39
C LEU A 99 2.52 -10.61 0.20
N VAL A 100 2.72 -11.93 0.11
CA VAL A 100 3.95 -12.62 0.50
C VAL A 100 4.65 -13.11 -0.76
N GLN A 101 5.89 -12.68 -0.98
CA GLN A 101 6.67 -13.03 -2.16
C GLN A 101 8.06 -13.55 -1.77
N PRO A 102 8.54 -14.62 -2.43
CA PRO A 102 9.92 -15.07 -2.25
C PRO A 102 10.90 -14.12 -2.95
N VAL A 103 11.99 -13.79 -2.26
CA VAL A 103 13.14 -13.04 -2.81
C VAL A 103 14.41 -13.76 -2.38
N GLY A 104 14.96 -14.59 -3.28
CA GLY A 104 16.02 -15.53 -2.93
C GLY A 104 15.55 -16.51 -1.85
N ASN A 105 16.31 -16.59 -0.75
CA ASN A 105 15.95 -17.43 0.41
C ASN A 105 15.07 -16.69 1.45
N GLN A 106 14.76 -15.42 1.21
CA GLN A 106 13.97 -14.59 2.11
C GLN A 106 12.54 -14.41 1.61
N GLN A 107 11.66 -13.93 2.48
CA GLN A 107 10.29 -13.57 2.11
C GLN A 107 10.08 -12.09 2.31
N VAL A 108 9.53 -11.42 1.30
CA VAL A 108 9.08 -10.04 1.39
C VAL A 108 7.58 -10.05 1.61
N VAL A 109 7.13 -9.41 2.68
CA VAL A 109 5.71 -9.20 2.94
C VAL A 109 5.39 -7.74 2.71
N THR A 110 4.39 -7.49 1.88
CA THR A 110 3.86 -6.16 1.58
C THR A 110 2.42 -6.06 2.06
N VAL A 111 2.10 -5.01 2.81
CA VAL A 111 0.79 -4.71 3.37
C VAL A 111 0.31 -3.39 2.80
N ASN A 112 -0.69 -3.46 1.93
CA ASN A 112 -1.36 -2.30 1.37
C ASN A 112 -2.73 -2.15 2.04
N SER A 113 -3.04 -0.94 2.49
CA SER A 113 -4.29 -0.62 3.17
C SER A 113 -5.01 0.52 2.44
N ARG A 114 -6.34 0.48 2.48
CA ARG A 114 -7.20 1.57 2.04
C ARG A 114 -8.20 1.86 3.14
N PHE A 115 -8.21 3.09 3.63
CA PHE A 115 -9.11 3.55 4.67
C PHE A 115 -10.14 4.51 4.09
N VAL A 116 -11.42 4.30 4.42
CA VAL A 116 -12.52 5.12 3.92
C VAL A 116 -13.42 5.52 5.09
N GLU A 117 -13.75 6.81 5.15
CA GLU A 117 -14.74 7.37 6.06
C GLU A 117 -15.96 7.84 5.28
N THR A 118 -17.14 7.39 5.70
CA THR A 118 -18.42 7.89 5.19
C THR A 118 -18.86 9.06 6.05
N ARG A 119 -19.10 10.20 5.41
CA ARG A 119 -19.57 11.44 6.01
C ARG A 119 -21.00 11.73 5.57
N TYR A 120 -21.79 12.21 6.50
CA TYR A 120 -23.18 12.59 6.29
C TYR A 120 -23.34 14.11 6.34
N ASN A 121 -24.02 14.67 5.34
CA ASN A 121 -24.39 16.07 5.31
C ASN A 121 -25.82 16.23 5.82
N SER A 122 -25.98 16.93 6.95
CA SER A 122 -27.31 17.15 7.56
C SER A 122 -28.13 18.21 6.83
N LEU A 123 -27.55 18.98 5.89
CA LEU A 123 -28.27 20.03 5.15
C LEU A 123 -29.04 19.48 3.95
N ASP A 124 -28.46 18.51 3.23
CA ASP A 124 -29.04 17.92 2.01
C ASP A 124 -29.32 16.41 2.15
N TYR A 125 -29.10 15.84 3.34
CA TYR A 125 -29.28 14.43 3.67
C TYR A 125 -28.41 13.47 2.83
N SER A 126 -27.37 13.98 2.16
CA SER A 126 -26.46 13.17 1.35
C SER A 126 -25.37 12.50 2.18
N SER A 127 -24.73 11.49 1.58
CA SER A 127 -23.52 10.88 2.14
C SER A 127 -22.40 10.92 1.11
N SER A 128 -21.17 11.12 1.60
CA SER A 128 -19.95 11.13 0.79
C SER A 128 -18.91 10.22 1.43
N GLN A 129 -18.04 9.64 0.61
CA GLN A 129 -16.89 8.88 1.09
C GLN A 129 -15.64 9.72 0.90
N VAL A 130 -14.79 9.73 1.92
CA VAL A 130 -13.46 10.33 1.86
C VAL A 130 -12.41 9.25 2.08
N GLU A 131 -11.33 9.31 1.30
CA GLU A 131 -10.18 8.46 1.53
C GLU A 131 -9.35 9.02 2.68
N CYS A 132 -8.91 8.13 3.56
CA CYS A 132 -8.08 8.47 4.71
C CYS A 132 -6.66 7.92 4.48
N ASN A 133 -5.67 8.64 4.99
CA ASN A 133 -4.28 8.22 4.92
C ASN A 133 -3.93 7.38 6.16
N SER A 134 -3.34 6.21 5.93
CA SER A 134 -2.83 5.36 7.02
C SER A 134 -1.79 6.10 7.85
N LYS A 135 -1.82 5.89 9.17
CA LYS A 135 -0.76 6.31 10.11
C LYS A 135 0.29 5.22 10.33
N GLY A 136 0.17 4.08 9.64
CA GLY A 136 1.13 2.98 9.69
C GLY A 136 0.98 2.02 10.86
N GLN A 137 0.07 2.28 11.81
CA GLN A 137 -0.08 1.43 13.00
C GLN A 137 -0.53 0.01 12.66
N PHE A 138 -1.42 -0.12 11.68
CA PHE A 138 -1.97 -1.41 11.29
C PHE A 138 -0.97 -2.25 10.50
N GLU A 139 -0.28 -1.63 9.55
CA GLU A 139 0.78 -2.22 8.74
C GLU A 139 1.93 -2.64 9.64
N ALA A 140 2.36 -1.77 10.56
CA ALA A 140 3.37 -2.10 11.54
C ALA A 140 2.96 -3.27 12.44
N ALA A 141 1.70 -3.33 12.89
CA ALA A 141 1.21 -4.43 13.71
C ALA A 141 1.30 -5.78 12.98
N ILE A 142 0.88 -5.83 11.71
CA ILE A 142 1.00 -7.04 10.88
C ILE A 142 2.47 -7.41 10.69
N LEU A 143 3.30 -6.45 10.28
CA LEU A 143 4.70 -6.72 9.99
C LEU A 143 5.48 -7.14 11.25
N ASN A 144 5.15 -6.58 12.42
CA ASN A 144 5.77 -6.94 13.69
C ASN A 144 5.32 -8.32 14.20
N ALA A 145 4.07 -8.71 13.95
CA ALA A 145 3.55 -10.00 14.36
C ALA A 145 4.21 -11.19 13.64
N ILE A 146 4.71 -10.99 12.42
CA ILE A 146 5.48 -12.02 11.70
C ILE A 146 6.83 -12.26 12.38
N GLY A 147 7.48 -11.20 12.87
CA GLY A 147 8.78 -11.28 13.54
C GLY A 147 9.71 -10.11 13.24
N PRO A 148 10.99 -10.22 13.65
CA PRO A 148 11.98 -9.19 13.35
C PRO A 148 12.25 -9.11 11.85
N ALA A 149 12.56 -7.90 11.37
CA ALA A 149 13.06 -7.72 10.01
C ALA A 149 14.34 -8.54 9.82
N ALA A 150 14.50 -9.11 8.62
CA ALA A 150 15.80 -9.56 8.17
C ALA A 150 16.78 -8.39 8.31
N ARG A 151 17.97 -8.66 8.84
CA ARG A 151 19.00 -7.64 8.87
C ARG A 151 19.30 -7.25 7.41
N PRO A 152 19.37 -5.95 7.07
CA PRO A 152 19.93 -5.58 5.79
C PRO A 152 21.30 -6.25 5.72
N SER A 153 21.54 -7.05 4.69
CA SER A 153 22.81 -7.72 4.49
C SER A 153 23.86 -6.64 4.23
N THR A 154 24.42 -6.08 5.31
CA THR A 154 25.59 -5.23 5.23
C THR A 154 26.74 -6.13 4.79
N ALA A 155 27.23 -5.87 3.56
CA ALA A 155 28.45 -6.41 2.99
C ALA A 155 28.41 -7.88 2.48
N SER A 156 27.96 -8.05 1.23
CA SER A 156 28.90 -8.58 0.24
C SER A 156 29.84 -7.45 -0.14
N THR A 157 30.90 -7.25 0.65
CA THR A 157 32.10 -6.56 0.17
C THR A 157 32.67 -7.44 -0.94
N VAL A 158 32.23 -7.20 -2.17
CA VAL A 158 32.92 -7.73 -3.35
C VAL A 158 34.29 -7.05 -3.36
N SER A 159 35.30 -7.78 -2.89
CA SER A 159 36.69 -7.46 -3.18
C SER A 159 36.87 -7.45 -4.70
N PRO A 160 37.53 -6.44 -5.30
CA PRO A 160 37.73 -6.40 -6.74
C PRO A 160 38.91 -7.31 -7.09
N GLN A 161 38.69 -8.62 -7.16
CA GLN A 161 39.71 -9.53 -7.69
C GLN A 161 39.14 -10.83 -8.26
N ARG A 162 38.52 -10.70 -9.43
CA ARG A 162 38.84 -11.45 -10.68
C ARG A 162 37.79 -11.12 -11.74
N GLN A 163 38.05 -10.03 -12.46
CA GLN A 163 37.68 -9.99 -13.87
C GLN A 163 38.55 -11.01 -14.59
N SER A 164 37.95 -12.07 -15.13
CA SER A 164 38.21 -12.54 -16.50
C SER A 164 37.45 -13.84 -16.76
N ALA A 165 36.37 -13.73 -17.54
CA ALA A 165 35.98 -14.64 -18.63
C ALA A 165 34.45 -14.80 -18.77
N VAL A 166 33.71 -13.73 -19.12
CA VAL A 166 32.58 -13.83 -20.07
C VAL A 166 32.47 -12.51 -20.84
N ALA A 167 33.37 -12.30 -21.78
CA ALA A 167 33.10 -11.44 -22.93
C ALA A 167 32.75 -12.38 -24.08
N ALA A 168 31.49 -12.82 -24.15
CA ALA A 168 30.88 -13.43 -25.32
C ALA A 168 29.35 -13.49 -25.14
N ALA A 169 28.63 -12.90 -26.09
CA ALA A 169 27.17 -12.81 -26.22
C ALA A 169 26.46 -11.84 -25.26
N ARG A 170 25.61 -10.96 -25.83
CA ARG A 170 24.64 -10.13 -25.09
C ARG A 170 23.90 -11.02 -24.09
N SER A 171 23.79 -10.61 -22.82
CA SER A 171 23.10 -11.44 -21.82
C SER A 171 21.69 -11.76 -22.30
N VAL A 172 21.20 -12.97 -22.02
CA VAL A 172 19.87 -13.43 -22.43
C VAL A 172 18.79 -12.44 -21.96
N GLU A 173 18.93 -11.88 -20.76
CA GLU A 173 18.07 -10.79 -20.27
C GLU A 173 18.07 -9.54 -21.14
N GLU A 174 19.22 -9.11 -21.68
CA GLU A 174 19.31 -7.91 -22.53
C GLU A 174 18.62 -8.15 -23.89
N GLN A 175 18.71 -9.37 -24.42
CA GLN A 175 18.01 -9.76 -25.65
C GLN A 175 16.49 -9.83 -25.46
N ILE A 176 16.02 -10.25 -24.28
CA ILE A 176 14.58 -10.28 -23.95
C ILE A 176 14.03 -8.86 -23.74
N ASP A 177 14.78 -7.94 -23.10
CA ASP A 177 14.34 -6.54 -22.93
C ASP A 177 14.25 -5.82 -24.29
N GLU A 178 15.22 -6.05 -25.19
CA GLU A 178 15.19 -5.51 -26.55
C GLU A 178 14.01 -6.05 -27.35
N LEU A 179 13.71 -7.35 -27.23
CA LEU A 179 12.57 -8.00 -27.89
C LEU A 179 11.22 -7.41 -27.41
N ASN A 180 11.09 -7.15 -26.10
CA ASN A 180 9.90 -6.54 -25.51
C ASN A 180 9.65 -5.11 -26.04
N ARG A 181 10.71 -4.35 -26.31
CA ARG A 181 10.57 -2.97 -26.84
C ARG A 181 10.14 -2.91 -28.30
N GLN A 182 10.34 -3.97 -29.08
CA GLN A 182 10.04 -3.97 -30.52
C GLN A 182 8.55 -4.10 -30.86
N GLN A 183 7.67 -4.28 -29.86
CA GLN A 183 6.21 -4.40 -30.03
C GLN A 183 5.80 -5.32 -31.20
N LEU A 184 6.47 -6.47 -31.31
CA LEU A 184 6.24 -7.41 -32.39
C LEU A 184 4.88 -8.11 -32.27
N PRO A 185 4.27 -8.54 -33.39
CA PRO A 185 3.12 -9.45 -33.37
C PRO A 185 3.44 -10.72 -32.57
N TYR A 186 2.47 -11.21 -31.81
CA TYR A 186 2.66 -12.28 -30.80
C TYR A 186 3.36 -13.53 -31.34
N GLU A 187 3.01 -13.98 -32.54
CA GLU A 187 3.60 -15.16 -33.19
C GLU A 187 5.10 -14.98 -33.47
N GLU A 188 5.52 -13.78 -33.90
CA GLU A 188 6.93 -13.48 -34.17
C GLU A 188 7.73 -13.31 -32.87
N TYR A 189 7.12 -12.72 -31.86
CA TYR A 189 7.68 -12.62 -30.51
C TYR A 189 7.98 -14.00 -29.93
N GLN A 190 7.02 -14.93 -30.00
CA GLN A 190 7.16 -16.30 -29.50
C GLN A 190 8.30 -17.06 -30.19
N ARG A 191 8.46 -16.90 -31.51
CA ARG A 191 9.54 -17.54 -32.26
C ARG A 191 10.91 -17.05 -31.80
N ARG A 192 11.10 -15.73 -31.72
CA ARG A 192 12.37 -15.12 -31.30
C ARG A 192 12.69 -15.39 -29.82
N TYR A 193 11.68 -15.43 -28.97
CA TYR A 193 11.85 -15.79 -27.57
C TYR A 193 12.39 -17.23 -27.41
N LYS A 194 11.89 -18.18 -28.19
CA LYS A 194 12.39 -19.57 -28.19
C LYS A 194 13.82 -19.67 -28.72
N GLU A 195 14.15 -18.93 -29.78
CA GLU A 195 15.52 -18.83 -30.32
C GLU A 195 16.51 -18.30 -29.27
N ILE A 196 16.12 -17.28 -28.49
CA ILE A 196 16.94 -16.71 -27.40
C ILE A 196 17.09 -17.68 -26.22
N MET A 197 16.04 -18.46 -25.92
CA MET A 197 16.03 -19.44 -24.82
C MET A 197 16.60 -20.82 -25.19
N GLY A 198 16.99 -21.02 -26.46
CA GLY A 198 17.58 -22.27 -26.95
C GLY A 198 16.61 -23.46 -27.03
N GLN A 199 15.33 -23.20 -27.29
CA GLN A 199 14.25 -24.21 -27.37
C GLN A 199 13.79 -24.47 -28.81
#